data_AF-A0A0V0J539-F1
#
_entry.id   AF-A0A0V0J539-F1
#
_cell.length_a   1.000
_cell.length_b   1.000
_cell.length_c   1.000
_cell.angle_alpha   90.00
_cell.angle_beta   90.00
_cell.angle_gamma   90.00
#
_symmetry.space_group_name_H-M   'P 1'
#
loop_
_entity.id
_entity.type
_entity.pdbx_description
1 polymer ?
#
loop_
_entity_poly.entity_id
_entity_poly.type
_entity_poly.pdbx_seq_one_letter_code
_entity_poly.pdbx_strand_id
1 'polypeptide(L)'
;MDDGERILPTYLVYLTTLAFKTFVEEQVDVAVIEVGLGGRFDHTNLVEDPAVTVVTGIHLEHTERLGNTIEEIAWNKAGIFKPGVPAVIAHNIAAGAMRVFEHEAELVKCPLFVAPSLHELRSWTANDPKVLSQLDACIKDLPVSRSTEINAPLALAAVYLWSSRSAVCRENIDFKPLVFDGLSGLQPPLSFGLDAKQLQGLSSARWPGRFERIELGAGLTIFLDCAHTNESVQFAAEWFQRESVATTAEKQVHLCQHEYFCNLLTLT
;
A
#
# COMPACT_ATOMS: atom_id res chain seq x y z
N MET A 1 -37.26 -29.69 15.82
CA MET A 1 -36.46 -28.55 16.28
C MET A 1 -35.42 -28.38 15.21
N ASP A 2 -35.55 -27.29 14.47
CA ASP A 2 -34.64 -26.72 13.47
C ASP A 2 -33.71 -27.70 12.74
N ASP A 3 -34.09 -28.06 11.51
CA ASP A 3 -33.24 -28.76 10.55
C ASP A 3 -32.19 -27.73 10.05
N GLY A 4 -31.25 -27.39 10.93
CA GLY A 4 -30.35 -26.23 10.80
C GLY A 4 -29.60 -26.25 9.48
N GLU A 5 -30.05 -25.43 8.54
CA GLU A 5 -29.34 -25.18 7.28
C GLU A 5 -27.91 -24.77 7.60
N ARG A 6 -26.95 -25.57 7.11
CA ARG A 6 -25.53 -25.26 7.22
C ARG A 6 -25.24 -24.01 6.38
N ILE A 7 -25.19 -22.85 7.02
CA ILE A 7 -24.78 -21.61 6.38
C ILE A 7 -23.30 -21.74 6.03
N LEU A 8 -22.99 -21.87 4.74
CA LEU A 8 -21.62 -21.87 4.24
C LEU A 8 -21.10 -20.43 4.18
N PRO A 9 -19.82 -20.19 4.55
CA PRO A 9 -19.23 -18.87 4.44
C PRO A 9 -19.19 -18.42 2.98
N THR A 10 -19.29 -17.12 2.75
CA THR A 10 -19.04 -16.54 1.43
C THR A 10 -17.57 -16.77 1.03
N TYR A 11 -17.28 -16.68 -0.27
CA TYR A 11 -15.93 -16.96 -0.80
C TYR A 11 -14.83 -16.17 -0.09
N LEU A 12 -15.03 -14.87 0.13
CA LEU A 12 -14.04 -14.02 0.81
C LEU A 12 -13.89 -14.39 2.29
N VAL A 13 -14.99 -14.65 3.00
CA VAL A 13 -14.93 -15.11 4.41
C VAL A 13 -14.14 -16.41 4.52
N TYR A 14 -14.39 -17.35 3.61
CA TYR A 14 -13.65 -18.62 3.56
C TYR A 14 -12.15 -18.39 3.34
N LEU A 15 -11.78 -17.59 2.33
CA LEU A 15 -10.36 -17.30 2.05
C LEU A 15 -9.66 -16.58 3.19
N THR A 16 -10.29 -15.57 3.77
CA THR A 16 -9.73 -14.84 4.92
C THR A 16 -9.51 -15.79 6.09
N THR A 17 -10.49 -16.64 6.40
CA THR A 17 -10.38 -17.63 7.48
C THR A 17 -9.24 -18.63 7.21
N LEU A 18 -9.14 -19.12 5.97
CA LEU A 18 -8.06 -20.02 5.56
C LEU A 18 -6.70 -19.35 5.69
N ALA A 19 -6.55 -18.10 5.25
CA ALA A 19 -5.29 -17.36 5.35
C ALA A 19 -4.85 -17.19 6.81
N PHE A 20 -5.74 -16.76 7.71
CA PHE A 20 -5.42 -16.65 9.13
C PHE A 20 -5.05 -17.99 9.76
N LYS A 21 -5.77 -19.06 9.43
CA LYS A 21 -5.44 -20.40 9.89
C LYS A 21 -4.03 -20.80 9.44
N THR A 22 -3.70 -20.61 8.16
CA THR A 22 -2.38 -20.91 7.62
C THR A 22 -1.29 -20.09 8.33
N PHE A 23 -1.48 -18.79 8.54
CA PHE A 23 -0.50 -17.96 9.25
C PHE A 23 -0.21 -18.44 10.67
N VAL A 24 -1.25 -18.89 11.39
CA VAL A 24 -1.11 -19.45 12.73
C VAL A 24 -0.40 -20.81 12.69
N GLU A 25 -0.76 -21.68 11.75
CA GLU A 25 -0.15 -23.02 11.62
C GLU A 25 1.30 -22.97 11.17
N GLU A 26 1.64 -22.05 10.27
CA GLU A 26 3.01 -21.79 9.81
C GLU A 26 3.83 -20.94 10.80
N GLN A 27 3.22 -20.50 11.91
CA GLN A 27 3.86 -19.72 12.97
C GLN A 27 4.62 -18.49 12.45
N VAL A 28 3.99 -17.73 11.53
CA VAL A 28 4.62 -16.56 10.94
C VAL A 28 4.90 -15.48 12.00
N ASP A 29 6.06 -14.83 11.92
CA ASP A 29 6.40 -13.72 12.82
C ASP A 29 5.52 -12.49 12.56
N VAL A 30 5.14 -12.29 11.28
CA VAL A 30 4.39 -11.14 10.80
C VAL A 30 3.48 -11.57 9.66
N ALA A 31 2.22 -11.13 9.72
CA ALA A 31 1.29 -11.21 8.59
C ALA A 31 0.94 -9.80 8.10
N VAL A 32 1.06 -9.58 6.79
CA VAL A 32 0.58 -8.36 6.12
C VAL A 32 -0.78 -8.69 5.51
N ILE A 33 -1.83 -8.02 5.99
CA ILE A 33 -3.21 -8.29 5.60
C ILE A 33 -3.73 -7.11 4.76
N GLU A 34 -3.98 -7.36 3.48
CA GLU A 34 -4.64 -6.41 2.60
C GLU A 34 -6.16 -6.45 2.81
N VAL A 35 -6.77 -5.28 2.98
CA VAL A 35 -8.22 -5.13 3.08
C VAL A 35 -8.83 -5.35 1.70
N GLY A 36 -9.86 -6.18 1.61
CA GLY A 36 -10.53 -6.47 0.33
C GLY A 36 -11.34 -5.28 -0.20
N LEU A 37 -12.21 -4.71 0.62
CA LEU A 37 -13.01 -3.54 0.26
C LEU A 37 -13.26 -2.62 1.47
N GLY A 38 -12.81 -1.36 1.35
CA GLY A 38 -13.05 -0.35 2.37
C GLY A 38 -12.17 -0.57 3.59
N GLY A 39 -12.74 -1.07 4.69
CA GLY A 39 -12.02 -1.35 5.94
C GLY A 39 -12.96 -1.69 7.09
N ARG A 40 -13.87 -0.78 7.44
CA ARG A 40 -14.72 -0.87 8.63
C ARG A 40 -15.52 -2.18 8.71
N PHE A 41 -16.03 -2.63 7.57
CA PHE A 41 -16.89 -3.81 7.46
C PHE A 41 -16.22 -4.95 6.68
N ASP A 42 -14.93 -4.84 6.40
CA ASP A 42 -14.20 -5.88 5.67
C ASP A 42 -13.93 -7.08 6.58
N HIS A 43 -13.95 -8.28 6.01
CA HIS A 43 -13.74 -9.52 6.75
C HIS A 43 -12.34 -9.62 7.37
N THR A 44 -11.36 -8.90 6.83
CA THR A 44 -10.01 -8.83 7.39
C THR A 44 -9.90 -7.98 8.65
N ASN A 45 -10.91 -7.13 8.95
CA ASN A 45 -10.93 -6.24 10.10
C ASN A 45 -11.24 -6.95 11.44
N LEU A 46 -10.85 -8.23 11.54
CA LEU A 46 -10.97 -9.06 12.73
C LEU A 46 -9.78 -8.94 13.69
N VAL A 47 -8.65 -8.40 13.22
CA VAL A 47 -7.44 -8.24 14.04
C VAL A 47 -7.67 -7.07 15.01
N GLU A 48 -7.69 -7.36 16.31
CA GLU A 48 -7.96 -6.36 17.36
C GLU A 48 -6.73 -5.52 17.67
N ASP A 49 -5.54 -6.14 17.69
CA ASP A 49 -4.28 -5.48 18.02
C ASP A 49 -3.22 -5.64 16.91
N PRO A 50 -3.45 -5.11 15.69
CA PRO A 50 -2.43 -5.09 14.65
C PRO A 50 -1.28 -4.20 15.09
N ALA A 51 -0.05 -4.51 14.67
CA ALA A 51 1.12 -3.72 15.05
C ALA A 51 1.07 -2.28 14.49
N VAL A 52 0.54 -2.12 13.28
CA VAL A 52 0.33 -0.85 12.58
C VAL A 52 -0.87 -1.01 11.63
N THR A 53 -1.64 0.05 11.43
CA THR A 53 -2.70 0.11 10.41
C THR A 53 -2.32 1.10 9.31
N VAL A 54 -2.55 0.75 8.06
CA VAL A 54 -2.06 1.51 6.91
C VAL A 54 -3.21 1.84 5.97
N VAL A 55 -3.36 3.12 5.60
CA VAL A 55 -4.33 3.55 4.61
C VAL A 55 -3.60 4.23 3.45
N THR A 56 -3.75 3.66 2.26
CA THR A 56 -3.16 4.19 1.01
C THR A 56 -3.95 5.40 0.49
N GLY A 57 -3.65 5.85 -0.73
CA GLY A 57 -4.36 6.97 -1.36
C GLY A 57 -5.88 6.79 -1.41
N ILE A 58 -6.62 7.90 -1.32
CA ILE A 58 -8.09 7.91 -1.33
C ILE A 58 -8.57 8.44 -2.67
N HIS A 59 -9.29 7.60 -3.39
CA HIS A 59 -9.88 7.90 -4.68
C HIS A 59 -11.37 7.54 -4.65
N LEU A 60 -12.17 8.13 -5.54
CA LEU A 60 -13.56 7.71 -5.74
C LEU A 60 -13.57 6.35 -6.44
N GLU A 61 -13.60 5.29 -5.65
CA GLU A 61 -13.66 3.90 -6.09
C GLU A 61 -14.80 3.18 -5.37
N HIS A 62 -15.44 2.23 -6.06
CA HIS A 62 -16.52 1.41 -5.49
C HIS A 62 -17.64 2.23 -4.82
N THR A 63 -18.08 3.31 -5.46
CA THR A 63 -19.01 4.29 -4.86
C THR A 63 -20.37 3.68 -4.48
N GLU A 64 -20.78 2.61 -5.17
CA GLU A 64 -21.98 1.83 -4.83
C GLU A 64 -21.91 1.16 -3.45
N ARG A 65 -20.71 0.96 -2.89
CA ARG A 65 -20.48 0.22 -1.63
C ARG A 65 -19.82 1.07 -0.56
N LEU A 66 -18.96 2.01 -0.94
CA LEU A 66 -18.17 2.82 -0.01
C LEU A 66 -18.72 4.25 0.20
N GLY A 67 -19.63 4.70 -0.65
CA GLY A 67 -20.19 6.06 -0.63
C GLY A 67 -19.81 6.87 -1.86
N ASN A 68 -20.48 8.00 -2.04
CA ASN A 68 -20.33 8.85 -3.23
C ASN A 68 -19.35 10.01 -3.01
N THR A 69 -18.75 10.09 -1.82
CA THR A 69 -17.82 11.16 -1.43
C THR A 69 -16.50 10.61 -0.92
N ILE A 70 -15.45 11.41 -1.04
CA ILE A 70 -14.11 11.09 -0.52
C ILE A 70 -14.16 10.90 1.00
N GLU A 71 -15.00 11.66 1.68
CA GLU A 71 -15.23 11.59 3.13
C GLU A 71 -15.86 10.27 3.56
N GLU A 72 -16.87 9.77 2.85
CA GLU A 72 -17.50 8.46 3.14
C GLU A 72 -16.50 7.31 2.93
N ILE A 73 -15.71 7.37 1.85
CA ILE A 73 -14.67 6.39 1.57
C ILE A 73 -13.59 6.43 2.64
N ALA A 74 -13.14 7.62 3.03
CA ALA A 74 -12.17 7.81 4.11
C ALA A 74 -12.71 7.25 5.43
N TRP A 75 -13.99 7.50 5.75
CA TRP A 75 -14.63 6.97 6.96
C TRP A 75 -14.66 5.44 6.96
N ASN A 76 -14.94 4.82 5.81
CA ASN A 76 -14.93 3.37 5.71
C ASN A 76 -13.51 2.80 5.88
N LYS A 77 -12.51 3.36 5.19
CA LYS A 77 -11.11 2.92 5.29
C LYS A 77 -10.53 3.17 6.69
N ALA A 78 -10.88 4.27 7.34
CA ALA A 78 -10.50 4.57 8.74
C ALA A 78 -11.03 3.55 9.75
N GLY A 79 -12.01 2.73 9.38
CA GLY A 79 -12.56 1.70 10.25
C GLY A 79 -11.59 0.57 10.62
N ILE A 80 -10.40 0.53 9.99
CA ILE A 80 -9.31 -0.36 10.43
C ILE A 80 -8.50 0.21 11.60
N PHE A 81 -8.65 1.50 11.94
CA PHE A 81 -7.94 2.10 13.08
C PHE A 81 -8.33 1.38 14.38
N LYS A 82 -7.34 1.17 15.25
CA LYS A 82 -7.53 0.44 16.53
C LYS A 82 -6.97 1.25 17.70
N PRO A 83 -7.58 1.16 18.89
CA PRO A 83 -7.15 1.93 20.06
C PRO A 83 -5.67 1.70 20.40
N GLY A 84 -4.91 2.78 20.56
CA GLY A 84 -3.48 2.72 20.88
C GLY A 84 -2.56 2.18 19.78
N VAL A 85 -3.10 1.74 18.64
CA VAL A 85 -2.33 1.23 17.50
C VAL A 85 -1.92 2.39 16.60
N PRO A 86 -0.64 2.54 16.21
CA PRO A 86 -0.27 3.59 15.26
C PRO A 86 -0.93 3.35 13.90
N ALA A 87 -1.58 4.38 13.38
CA ALA A 87 -2.10 4.45 12.03
C ALA A 87 -1.20 5.31 11.16
N VAL A 88 -0.94 4.89 9.93
CA VAL A 88 -0.24 5.71 8.93
C VAL A 88 -1.05 5.80 7.66
N ILE A 89 -1.24 7.03 7.17
CA ILE A 89 -1.91 7.32 5.91
C ILE A 89 -0.91 7.80 4.87
N ALA A 90 -1.22 7.61 3.59
CA ALA A 90 -0.46 8.19 2.49
C ALA A 90 -0.32 9.73 2.64
N HIS A 91 0.71 10.30 2.02
CA HIS A 91 0.79 11.76 1.85
C HIS A 91 -0.17 12.23 0.74
N ASN A 92 -0.34 13.55 0.63
CA ASN A 92 -1.17 14.19 -0.41
C ASN A 92 -2.66 13.74 -0.40
N ILE A 93 -3.19 13.49 0.79
CA ILE A 93 -4.61 13.17 1.01
C ILE A 93 -5.45 14.45 0.90
N ALA A 94 -6.61 14.33 0.24
CA ALA A 94 -7.56 15.44 0.13
C ALA A 94 -8.00 15.93 1.52
N ALA A 95 -8.16 17.25 1.67
CA ALA A 95 -8.49 17.86 2.96
C ALA A 95 -9.77 17.29 3.61
N GLY A 96 -10.75 16.87 2.81
CA GLY A 96 -11.96 16.18 3.29
C GLY A 96 -11.64 14.86 3.98
N ALA A 97 -10.91 13.97 3.31
CA ALA A 97 -10.46 12.71 3.87
C ALA A 97 -9.54 12.90 5.09
N MET A 98 -8.64 13.88 5.07
CA MET A 98 -7.76 14.17 6.21
C MET A 98 -8.56 14.47 7.48
N ARG A 99 -9.57 15.35 7.40
CA ARG A 99 -10.43 15.66 8.55
C ARG A 99 -11.15 14.43 9.09
N VAL A 100 -11.57 13.52 8.21
CA VAL A 100 -12.20 12.26 8.62
C VAL A 100 -11.19 11.36 9.32
N PHE A 101 -9.98 11.22 8.81
CA PHE A 101 -8.94 10.43 9.48
C PHE A 101 -8.57 10.99 10.84
N GLU A 102 -8.39 12.30 10.96
CA GLU A 102 -8.14 12.98 12.24
C GLU A 102 -9.27 12.70 13.24
N HIS A 103 -10.52 12.89 12.81
CA HIS A 103 -11.68 12.65 13.65
C HIS A 103 -11.79 11.19 14.12
N GLU A 104 -11.64 10.24 13.20
CA GLU A 104 -11.72 8.81 13.53
C GLU A 104 -10.56 8.37 14.42
N ALA A 105 -9.35 8.90 14.19
CA ALA A 105 -8.20 8.63 15.04
C ALA A 105 -8.38 9.17 16.47
N GLU A 106 -9.00 10.35 16.61
CA GLU A 106 -9.39 10.89 17.92
C GLU A 106 -10.44 10.04 18.62
N LEU A 107 -11.50 9.65 17.92
CA LEU A 107 -12.56 8.81 18.47
C LEU A 107 -12.04 7.46 18.95
N VAL A 108 -11.19 6.80 18.14
CA VAL A 108 -10.60 5.49 18.43
C VAL A 108 -9.44 5.59 19.41
N LYS A 109 -8.86 6.79 19.59
CA LYS A 109 -7.66 7.05 20.39
C LYS A 109 -6.43 6.33 19.85
N CYS A 110 -6.17 6.50 18.56
CA CYS A 110 -4.99 5.96 17.89
C CYS A 110 -4.03 7.09 17.44
N PRO A 111 -2.71 6.92 17.55
CA PRO A 111 -1.76 7.86 16.96
C PRO A 111 -1.87 7.85 15.43
N LEU A 112 -2.07 9.00 14.79
CA LEU A 112 -2.21 9.09 13.33
C LEU A 112 -1.01 9.80 12.69
N PHE A 113 -0.32 9.12 11.80
CA PHE A 113 0.83 9.64 11.05
C PHE A 113 0.50 9.84 9.58
N VAL A 114 1.11 10.84 8.98
CA VAL A 114 1.22 10.95 7.52
C VAL A 114 2.58 10.41 7.11
N ALA A 115 2.59 9.51 6.12
CA ALA A 115 3.82 9.03 5.51
C ALA A 115 4.58 10.20 4.88
N PRO A 116 5.92 10.20 4.89
CA PRO A 116 6.68 11.21 4.18
C PRO A 116 6.51 11.07 2.67
N SER A 117 6.80 12.13 1.93
CA SER A 117 7.06 12.06 0.50
C SER A 117 8.45 11.45 0.22
N LEU A 118 8.67 10.95 -0.99
CA LEU A 118 10.02 10.56 -1.43
C LEU A 118 11.03 11.71 -1.34
N HIS A 119 10.58 12.94 -1.57
CA HIS A 119 11.44 14.12 -1.45
C HIS A 119 11.91 14.33 0.00
N GLU A 120 11.01 14.21 0.98
CA GLU A 120 11.35 14.29 2.40
C GLU A 120 12.30 13.17 2.80
N LEU A 121 12.03 11.92 2.38
CA LEU A 121 12.93 10.79 2.65
C LEU A 121 14.34 11.01 2.09
N ARG A 122 14.47 11.51 0.85
CA ARG A 122 15.76 11.90 0.27
C ARG A 122 16.44 13.00 1.08
N SER A 123 15.68 13.99 1.53
CA SER A 123 16.22 15.11 2.33
C SER A 123 16.77 14.64 3.67
N TRP A 124 16.09 13.70 4.35
CA TRP A 124 16.51 13.19 5.66
C TRP A 124 17.69 12.23 5.56
N THR A 125 17.82 11.53 4.43
CA THR A 125 18.93 10.59 4.17
C THR A 125 20.14 11.26 3.52
N ALA A 126 20.09 12.57 3.22
CA ALA A 126 21.16 13.30 2.54
C ALA A 126 22.51 13.28 3.27
N ASN A 127 22.51 13.10 4.59
CA ASN A 127 23.72 13.02 5.41
C ASN A 127 24.42 11.65 5.34
N ASP A 128 23.80 10.64 4.73
CA ASP A 128 24.40 9.34 4.44
C ASP A 128 24.38 9.08 2.92
N PRO A 129 25.47 9.44 2.21
CA PRO A 129 25.55 9.27 0.75
C PRO A 129 25.35 7.83 0.27
N LYS A 130 25.68 6.83 1.10
CA LYS A 130 25.52 5.42 0.76
C LYS A 130 24.03 5.05 0.77
N VAL A 131 23.32 5.43 1.82
CA VAL A 131 21.86 5.20 1.93
C VAL A 131 21.11 5.96 0.83
N LEU A 132 21.48 7.22 0.57
CA LEU A 132 20.85 8.02 -0.49
C LEU A 132 21.04 7.39 -1.87
N SER A 133 22.25 6.98 -2.22
CA SER A 133 22.52 6.35 -3.53
C SER A 133 21.77 5.03 -3.72
N GLN A 134 21.62 4.24 -2.64
CA GLN A 134 20.82 3.02 -2.67
C GLN A 134 19.32 3.31 -2.82
N LEU A 135 18.80 4.32 -2.12
CA LEU A 135 17.42 4.76 -2.27
C LEU A 135 17.15 5.22 -3.72
N ASP A 136 18.05 6.01 -4.29
CA ASP A 136 17.95 6.47 -5.67
C ASP A 136 17.94 5.31 -6.68
N ALA A 137 18.78 4.30 -6.46
CA ALA A 137 18.80 3.10 -7.29
C ALA A 137 17.48 2.32 -7.19
N CYS A 138 16.96 2.13 -5.97
CA CYS A 138 15.67 1.44 -5.76
C CYS A 138 14.53 2.16 -6.48
N ILE A 139 14.47 3.49 -6.38
CA ILE A 139 13.40 4.28 -7.01
C ILE A 139 13.52 4.26 -8.53
N LYS A 140 14.74 4.26 -9.08
CA LYS A 140 14.97 4.22 -10.52
C LYS A 140 14.44 2.94 -11.15
N ASP A 141 14.58 1.81 -10.46
CA ASP A 141 14.15 0.50 -10.95
C ASP A 141 12.65 0.26 -10.74
N LEU A 142 12.01 1.08 -9.90
CA LEU A 142 10.56 1.07 -9.79
C LEU A 142 9.95 1.81 -10.99
N PRO A 143 8.83 1.30 -11.55
CA PRO A 143 8.09 2.05 -12.56
C PRO A 143 7.65 3.37 -11.93
N VAL A 144 8.29 4.46 -12.36
CA VAL A 144 8.05 5.80 -11.82
C VAL A 144 6.63 6.18 -12.20
N SER A 145 5.74 5.98 -11.24
CA SER A 145 4.33 6.34 -11.30
C SER A 145 3.99 7.06 -10.01
N ARG A 146 3.02 7.97 -10.06
CA ARG A 146 2.50 8.65 -8.87
C ARG A 146 2.11 7.65 -7.76
N SER A 147 1.65 6.45 -8.14
CA SER A 147 1.30 5.39 -7.19
C SER A 147 2.53 4.82 -6.48
N THR A 148 3.61 4.55 -7.20
CA THR A 148 4.87 4.07 -6.61
C THR A 148 5.49 5.13 -5.68
N GLU A 149 5.43 6.41 -6.08
CA GLU A 149 5.95 7.52 -5.29
C GLU A 149 5.23 7.70 -3.95
N ILE A 150 3.96 7.30 -3.87
CA ILE A 150 3.15 7.35 -2.64
C ILE A 150 3.30 6.05 -1.83
N ASN A 151 3.24 4.89 -2.49
CA ASN A 151 3.19 3.60 -1.82
C ASN A 151 4.54 3.19 -1.22
N ALA A 152 5.66 3.53 -1.86
CA ALA A 152 6.98 3.17 -1.34
C ALA A 152 7.30 3.88 0.00
N PRO A 153 7.17 5.22 0.13
CA PRO A 153 7.31 5.88 1.42
C PRO A 153 6.32 5.40 2.48
N LEU A 154 5.08 5.12 2.09
CA LEU A 154 4.05 4.61 3.00
C LEU A 154 4.42 3.23 3.55
N ALA A 155 4.91 2.32 2.69
CA ALA A 155 5.38 1.00 3.11
C ALA A 155 6.58 1.11 4.06
N LEU A 156 7.54 1.99 3.76
CA LEU A 156 8.69 2.25 4.62
C LEU A 156 8.28 2.80 5.99
N ALA A 157 7.32 3.72 6.01
CA ALA A 157 6.75 4.27 7.24
C ALA A 157 6.03 3.19 8.07
N ALA A 158 5.25 2.32 7.42
CA ALA A 158 4.58 1.20 8.07
C ALA A 158 5.59 0.22 8.71
N VAL A 159 6.66 -0.13 7.97
CA VAL A 159 7.73 -0.99 8.49
C VAL A 159 8.44 -0.34 9.68
N TYR A 160 8.70 0.96 9.62
CA TYR A 160 9.31 1.69 10.74
C TYR A 160 8.41 1.69 11.99
N LEU A 161 7.11 1.92 11.84
CA LEU A 161 6.13 1.86 12.94
C LEU A 161 6.03 0.45 13.54
N TRP A 162 5.90 -0.56 12.69
CA TRP A 162 5.86 -1.97 13.10
C TRP A 162 7.10 -2.33 13.91
N SER A 163 8.28 -1.98 13.40
CA SER A 163 9.54 -2.29 14.07
C SER A 163 9.70 -1.55 15.40
N SER A 164 9.29 -0.28 15.47
CA SER A 164 9.35 0.52 16.69
C SER A 164 8.48 -0.06 17.82
N ARG A 165 7.35 -0.68 17.46
CA ARG A 165 6.42 -1.30 18.41
C ARG A 165 6.80 -2.73 18.78
N SER A 166 7.46 -3.45 17.87
CA SER A 166 7.74 -4.89 18.03
C SER A 166 8.98 -5.14 18.89
N ALA A 167 8.85 -5.96 19.94
CA ALA A 167 10.00 -6.41 20.73
C ALA A 167 10.97 -7.30 19.93
N VAL A 168 10.44 -8.03 18.93
CA VAL A 168 11.15 -9.02 18.09
C VAL A 168 12.27 -8.40 17.25
N CYS A 169 12.16 -7.12 16.85
CA CYS A 169 13.14 -6.47 15.97
C CYS A 169 14.22 -5.66 16.71
N ARG A 170 14.13 -5.51 18.04
CA ARG A 170 15.00 -4.60 18.82
C ARG A 170 16.47 -5.05 18.89
N GLU A 171 16.75 -6.34 18.69
CA GLU A 171 18.11 -6.86 18.85
C GLU A 171 19.06 -6.56 17.67
N ASN A 172 18.54 -6.19 16.49
CA ASN A 172 19.33 -6.13 15.26
C ASN A 172 19.25 -4.81 14.48
N ILE A 173 18.51 -3.81 14.97
CA ILE A 173 18.36 -2.52 14.28
C ILE A 173 18.23 -1.39 15.31
N ASP A 174 19.10 -0.38 15.20
CA ASP A 174 19.15 0.79 16.08
C ASP A 174 18.04 1.79 15.71
N PHE A 175 16.81 1.50 16.16
CA PHE A 175 15.68 2.42 16.01
C PHE A 175 15.58 3.35 17.23
N LYS A 176 15.37 4.65 16.97
CA LYS A 176 14.96 5.58 18.03
C LYS A 176 13.54 5.22 18.48
N PRO A 177 13.30 4.95 19.77
CA PRO A 177 11.96 4.66 20.26
C PRO A 177 11.01 5.81 19.91
N LEU A 178 9.89 5.49 19.29
CA LEU A 178 8.79 6.44 19.17
C LEU A 178 8.21 6.68 20.56
N VAL A 179 8.22 7.95 20.99
CA VAL A 179 7.55 8.35 22.22
C VAL A 179 6.09 8.58 21.88
N PHE A 180 5.25 7.62 22.23
CA PHE A 180 3.80 7.76 22.16
C PHE A 180 3.29 8.11 23.55
N ASP A 181 3.05 9.39 23.78
CA ASP A 181 2.44 9.96 24.99
C ASP A 181 0.89 9.85 24.99
N GLY A 182 0.35 8.89 24.22
CA GLY A 182 -1.09 8.68 24.08
C GLY A 182 -1.80 9.73 23.23
N LEU A 183 -1.05 10.45 22.38
CA LEU A 183 -1.59 11.49 21.52
C LEU A 183 -2.58 10.91 20.51
N SER A 184 -3.83 11.40 20.59
CA SER A 184 -4.81 11.38 19.51
C SER A 184 -4.57 12.55 18.57
N GLY A 185 -4.85 12.37 17.28
CA GLY A 185 -4.78 13.44 16.26
C GLY A 185 -3.54 13.39 15.37
N LEU A 186 -3.52 14.26 14.36
CA LEU A 186 -2.49 14.29 13.31
C LEU A 186 -1.09 14.58 13.87
N GLN A 187 -0.19 13.64 13.67
CA GLN A 187 1.23 13.80 13.94
C GLN A 187 1.94 14.43 12.72
N PRO A 188 3.08 15.13 12.93
CA PRO A 188 3.95 15.54 11.83
C PRO A 188 4.30 14.36 10.92
N PRO A 189 4.71 14.61 9.66
CA PRO A 189 5.19 13.55 8.78
C PRO A 189 6.21 12.68 9.50
N LEU A 190 5.98 11.37 9.46
CA LEU A 190 6.76 10.43 10.24
C LEU A 190 8.23 10.50 9.80
N SER A 191 9.09 11.03 10.66
CA SER A 191 10.52 11.15 10.39
C SER A 191 11.27 9.93 10.92
N PHE A 192 12.03 9.30 10.03
CA PHE A 192 12.85 8.13 10.35
C PHE A 192 14.08 8.05 9.43
N GLY A 193 15.12 7.38 9.92
CA GLY A 193 16.27 7.01 9.10
C GLY A 193 15.98 5.72 8.32
N LEU A 194 16.58 5.59 7.14
CA LEU A 194 16.54 4.35 6.37
C LEU A 194 17.72 3.46 6.73
N ASP A 195 17.45 2.17 6.88
CA ASP A 195 18.47 1.14 7.05
C ASP A 195 18.64 0.26 5.79
N ALA A 196 19.69 -0.56 5.80
CA ALA A 196 20.02 -1.44 4.68
C ALA A 196 18.95 -2.51 4.40
N LYS A 197 18.24 -3.00 5.42
CA LYS A 197 17.18 -4.01 5.25
C LYS A 197 15.93 -3.41 4.63
N GLN A 198 15.58 -2.17 5.01
CA GLN A 198 14.48 -1.44 4.39
C GLN A 198 14.73 -1.18 2.90
N LEU A 199 15.95 -0.78 2.55
CA LEU A 199 16.36 -0.57 1.15
C LEU A 199 16.43 -1.89 0.36
N GLN A 200 16.93 -2.95 0.97
CA GLN A 200 16.89 -4.29 0.38
C GLN A 200 15.45 -4.75 0.13
N GLY A 201 14.55 -4.54 1.09
CA GLY A 201 13.13 -4.83 0.94
C GLY A 201 12.53 -4.08 -0.25
N LEU A 202 12.78 -2.76 -0.33
CA LEU A 202 12.28 -1.92 -1.42
C LEU A 202 12.79 -2.37 -2.80
N SER A 203 14.09 -2.64 -2.94
CA SER A 203 14.67 -3.13 -4.22
C SER A 203 14.18 -4.53 -4.63
N SER A 204 13.87 -5.39 -3.65
CA SER A 204 13.36 -6.74 -3.91
C SER A 204 11.85 -6.79 -4.16
N ALA A 205 11.12 -5.71 -3.88
CA ALA A 205 9.67 -5.65 -4.06
C ALA A 205 9.29 -5.91 -5.51
N ARG A 206 8.24 -6.71 -5.71
CA ARG A 206 7.66 -7.02 -7.03
C ARG A 206 6.16 -6.91 -6.94
N TRP A 207 5.54 -6.38 -7.99
CA TRP A 207 4.10 -6.22 -8.10
C TRP A 207 3.64 -6.72 -9.48
N PRO A 208 3.51 -8.05 -9.66
CA PRO A 208 3.03 -8.61 -10.92
C PRO A 208 1.70 -7.97 -11.33
N GLY A 209 1.56 -7.64 -12.61
CA GLY A 209 0.42 -6.94 -13.17
C GLY A 209 0.33 -5.45 -12.86
N ARG A 210 1.31 -4.81 -12.21
CA ARG A 210 1.39 -3.34 -12.11
C ARG A 210 2.63 -2.83 -12.81
N PHE A 211 2.43 -2.05 -13.86
CA PHE A 211 3.50 -1.50 -14.69
C PHE A 211 4.56 -2.56 -15.06
N GLU A 212 4.10 -3.77 -15.35
CA GLU A 212 4.96 -4.93 -15.56
C GLU A 212 5.34 -5.02 -17.05
N ARG A 213 6.64 -5.11 -17.31
CA ARG A 213 7.18 -5.34 -18.66
C ARG A 213 7.69 -6.77 -18.77
N ILE A 214 7.17 -7.52 -19.75
CA ILE A 214 7.57 -8.90 -20.04
C ILE A 214 8.15 -8.97 -21.44
N GLU A 215 9.41 -9.39 -21.55
CA GLU A 215 10.06 -9.65 -22.84
C GLU A 215 9.89 -11.13 -23.19
N LEU A 216 9.19 -11.41 -24.30
CA LEU A 216 8.90 -12.79 -24.73
C LEU A 216 9.88 -13.32 -25.80
N GLY A 217 10.90 -12.54 -26.15
CA GLY A 217 11.82 -12.82 -27.25
C GLY A 217 11.25 -12.42 -28.62
N ALA A 218 12.06 -12.55 -29.69
CA ALA A 218 11.69 -12.18 -31.07
C ALA A 218 11.24 -10.71 -31.26
N GLY A 219 11.64 -9.81 -30.36
CA GLY A 219 11.22 -8.40 -30.39
C GLY A 219 9.89 -8.11 -29.70
N LEU A 220 9.18 -9.14 -29.23
CA LEU A 220 7.88 -8.98 -28.57
C LEU A 220 8.04 -8.53 -27.12
N THR A 221 7.43 -7.40 -26.80
CA THR A 221 7.35 -6.87 -25.43
C THR A 221 5.90 -6.68 -25.02
N ILE A 222 5.53 -7.25 -23.88
CA ILE A 222 4.21 -7.07 -23.26
C ILE A 222 4.33 -6.08 -22.11
N PHE A 223 3.37 -5.15 -22.05
CA PHE A 223 3.16 -4.20 -20.96
C PHE A 223 1.84 -4.55 -20.28
N LEU A 224 1.89 -4.85 -19.00
CA LEU A 224 0.76 -5.32 -18.21
C LEU A 224 0.43 -4.32 -17.10
N ASP A 225 -0.84 -3.89 -17.04
CA ASP A 225 -1.35 -3.13 -15.90
C ASP A 225 -2.80 -3.47 -15.53
N CYS A 226 -3.04 -3.69 -14.25
CA CYS A 226 -4.35 -3.95 -13.63
C CYS A 226 -5.25 -2.69 -13.46
N ALA A 227 -4.91 -1.55 -14.08
CA ALA A 227 -5.67 -0.31 -13.97
C ALA A 227 -7.13 -0.48 -14.43
N HIS A 228 -8.07 0.03 -13.63
CA HIS A 228 -9.51 -0.13 -13.88
C HIS A 228 -10.35 1.07 -13.39
N THR A 229 -9.68 2.18 -13.06
CA THR A 229 -10.30 3.49 -12.81
C THR A 229 -9.80 4.47 -13.87
N ASN A 230 -10.56 5.53 -14.16
CA ASN A 230 -10.13 6.52 -15.16
C ASN A 230 -8.73 7.08 -14.85
N GLU A 231 -8.46 7.39 -13.57
CA GLU A 231 -7.17 7.90 -13.13
C GLU A 231 -6.06 6.85 -13.26
N SER A 232 -6.27 5.60 -12.83
CA SER A 232 -5.25 4.55 -12.96
C SER A 232 -4.97 4.19 -14.42
N VAL A 233 -5.99 4.21 -15.29
CA VAL A 233 -5.82 3.97 -16.73
C VAL A 233 -4.99 5.08 -17.37
N GLN A 234 -5.21 6.34 -16.97
CA GLN A 234 -4.37 7.45 -17.43
C GLN A 234 -2.90 7.25 -17.01
N PHE A 235 -2.64 6.86 -15.76
CA PHE A 235 -1.26 6.59 -15.32
C PHE A 235 -0.61 5.42 -16.07
N ALA A 236 -1.36 4.34 -16.32
CA ALA A 236 -0.89 3.21 -17.11
C ALA A 236 -0.55 3.64 -18.55
N ALA A 237 -1.37 4.49 -19.17
CA ALA A 237 -1.12 5.03 -20.50
C ALA A 237 0.14 5.93 -20.54
N GLU A 238 0.31 6.82 -19.56
CA GLU A 238 1.51 7.67 -19.45
C GLU A 238 2.78 6.84 -19.25
N TRP A 239 2.72 5.81 -18.41
CA TRP A 239 3.81 4.86 -18.22
C TRP A 239 4.14 4.12 -19.52
N PHE A 240 3.14 3.55 -20.20
CA PHE A 240 3.33 2.86 -21.48
C PHE A 240 3.95 3.79 -22.52
N GLN A 241 3.51 5.05 -22.60
CA GLN A 241 4.10 6.02 -23.52
C GLN A 241 5.58 6.26 -23.22
N ARG A 242 5.97 6.43 -21.95
CA ARG A 242 7.38 6.61 -21.58
C ARG A 242 8.24 5.41 -21.91
N GLU A 243 7.80 4.21 -21.53
CA GLU A 243 8.58 2.98 -21.67
C GLU A 243 8.63 2.48 -23.12
N SER A 244 7.54 2.65 -23.87
CA SER A 244 7.50 2.23 -25.27
C SER A 244 8.39 3.11 -26.15
N VAL A 245 8.51 4.42 -25.91
CA VAL A 245 9.30 5.35 -26.75
C VAL A 245 10.81 5.06 -26.72
N ALA A 246 11.32 4.30 -25.75
CA ALA A 246 12.72 3.90 -25.67
C ALA A 246 13.19 2.94 -26.80
N THR A 247 12.30 2.47 -27.68
CA THR A 247 12.60 1.54 -28.77
C THR A 247 12.32 2.16 -30.15
N THR A 248 13.28 2.05 -31.08
CA THR A 248 13.30 2.72 -32.40
C THR A 248 12.68 1.93 -33.57
N ALA A 249 12.15 0.73 -33.33
CA ALA A 249 11.54 -0.10 -34.36
C ALA A 249 10.08 0.30 -34.67
N GLU A 250 9.58 -0.07 -35.87
CA GLU A 250 8.15 -0.10 -36.18
C GLU A 250 7.42 -0.96 -35.14
N LYS A 251 6.26 -0.49 -34.67
CA LYS A 251 5.50 -1.11 -33.57
C LYS A 251 4.09 -1.41 -34.02
N GLN A 252 3.59 -2.62 -33.77
CA GLN A 252 2.15 -2.84 -33.69
C GLN A 252 1.73 -2.85 -32.22
N VAL A 253 0.77 -1.98 -31.88
CA VAL A 253 0.21 -1.88 -30.52
C VAL A 253 -1.11 -2.64 -30.50
N HIS A 254 -1.23 -3.65 -29.63
CA HIS A 254 -2.50 -4.31 -29.34
C HIS A 254 -2.96 -3.97 -27.93
N LEU A 255 -4.16 -3.41 -27.81
CA LEU A 255 -4.84 -3.16 -26.54
C LEU A 255 -5.83 -4.30 -26.29
N CYS A 256 -5.70 -5.00 -25.18
CA CYS A 256 -6.72 -5.93 -24.70
C CYS A 256 -7.20 -5.48 -23.32
N GLN A 257 -8.49 -5.18 -23.20
CA GLN A 257 -9.16 -5.00 -21.93
C GLN A 257 -10.11 -6.18 -21.74
N HIS A 258 -9.92 -6.97 -20.69
CA HIS A 258 -10.89 -8.00 -20.32
C HIS A 258 -11.64 -7.51 -19.07
N GLU A 259 -12.97 -7.53 -19.09
CA GLU A 259 -13.84 -7.03 -18.00
C GLU A 259 -13.61 -7.72 -16.63
N TYR A 260 -12.73 -8.72 -16.57
CA TYR A 260 -12.46 -9.53 -15.38
C TYR A 260 -10.97 -9.70 -15.06
N PHE A 261 -10.03 -9.29 -15.94
CA PHE A 261 -8.58 -9.36 -15.71
C PHE A 261 -7.83 -8.35 -16.58
N CYS A 262 -6.82 -7.70 -15.97
CA CYS A 262 -5.75 -6.82 -16.51
C CYS A 262 -5.87 -6.26 -17.94
N ASN A 263 -5.55 -4.97 -18.09
CA ASN A 263 -5.26 -4.39 -19.39
C ASN A 263 -3.91 -4.92 -19.89
N LEU A 264 -3.91 -5.60 -21.04
CA LEU A 264 -2.73 -6.07 -21.75
C LEU A 264 -2.44 -5.10 -22.89
N LEU A 265 -1.21 -4.57 -22.94
CA LEU A 265 -0.69 -3.78 -24.05
C LEU A 265 0.46 -4.56 -24.68
N THR A 266 0.29 -5.01 -25.91
CA THR A 266 1.32 -5.77 -26.63
C THR A 266 2.01 -4.87 -27.66
N LEU A 267 3.34 -4.88 -27.69
CA LEU A 267 4.15 -4.35 -28.79
C LEU A 267 4.79 -5.51 -29.55
N THR A 268 4.43 -5.71 -30.81
CA THR A 268 5.20 -6.54 -31.77
C THR A 268 6.12 -5.66 -32.59
#